data_AF-A0A816GAS3-F1
#
_entry.id   AF-A0A816GAS3-F1
#
_cell.length_a   1.000
_cell.length_b   1.000
_cell.length_c   1.000
_cell.angle_alpha   90.00
_cell.angle_beta   90.00
_cell.angle_gamma   90.00
#
_symmetry.space_group_name_H-M   'P 1'
#
loop_
_entity.id
_entity.type
_entity.pdbx_description
1 polymer ?
#
loop_
_entity_poly.entity_id
_entity_poly.type
_entity_poly.pdbx_seq_one_letter_code
_entity_poly.pdbx_strand_id
1 'polypeptide(L)' 'KPEETKLAVQLKKQRVMPVKQRVVREKARPVNDADTKFQAFQAIRMARADARLIGQREKKAKQAAEDEKKPKKEK' A
#
# COMPACT_ATOMS: atom_id res chain seq x y z
N LYS A 1 -49.51 -5.30 2.06
CA LYS A 1 -49.64 -3.84 1.77
C LYS A 1 -50.21 -3.02 2.93
N PRO A 2 -51.41 -3.30 3.51
CA PRO A 2 -51.96 -2.42 4.57
C PRO A 2 -51.10 -2.40 5.84
N GLU A 3 -50.37 -3.48 6.12
CA GLU A 3 -49.47 -3.57 7.27
C GLU A 3 -48.19 -2.74 7.10
N GLU A 4 -47.62 -2.71 5.88
CA GLU A 4 -46.44 -1.90 5.56
C GLU A 4 -46.75 -0.40 5.66
N THR A 5 -47.96 0.01 5.27
CA THR A 5 -48.40 1.41 5.36
C THR A 5 -48.54 1.89 6.80
N LYS A 6 -48.95 1.00 7.73
CA LYS A 6 -49.03 1.30 9.16
C LYS A 6 -47.65 1.45 9.82
N LEU A 7 -46.63 0.80 9.27
CA LEU A 7 -45.26 0.76 9.83
C LEU A 7 -44.32 1.82 9.23
N ALA A 8 -44.73 2.52 8.18
CA ALA A 8 -43.89 3.50 7.49
C ALA A 8 -43.73 4.80 8.31
N VAL A 9 -42.49 5.14 8.68
CA VAL A 9 -42.14 6.36 9.45
C VAL A 9 -40.89 7.03 8.88
N GLN A 10 -40.85 8.37 8.86
CA GLN A 10 -39.67 9.14 8.44
C GLN A 10 -38.58 9.17 9.53
N LEU A 11 -37.39 8.66 9.22
CA LEU A 11 -36.23 8.66 10.11
C LEU A 11 -35.47 10.00 10.01
N LYS A 12 -35.82 10.98 10.86
CA LYS A 12 -35.31 12.37 10.77
C LYS A 12 -33.94 12.63 11.42
N LYS A 13 -33.54 11.83 12.42
CA LYS A 13 -32.38 12.13 13.29
C LYS A 13 -31.14 11.26 13.04
N GLN A 14 -31.31 10.16 12.31
CA GLN A 14 -30.27 9.14 12.16
C GLN A 14 -30.07 8.86 10.67
N ARG A 15 -28.82 8.73 10.23
CA ARG A 15 -28.53 8.16 8.90
C ARG A 15 -29.23 6.80 8.85
N VAL A 16 -30.12 6.62 7.88
CA VAL A 16 -31.04 5.45 7.76
C VAL A 16 -30.32 4.11 7.97
N MET A 17 -29.03 4.05 7.64
CA MET A 17 -28.10 3.02 8.09
C MET A 17 -26.75 3.66 8.46
N PRO A 18 -26.37 3.70 9.75
CA PRO A 18 -25.07 4.23 10.16
C PRO A 18 -23.92 3.35 9.65
N VAL A 19 -22.89 3.97 9.07
CA VAL A 19 -21.68 3.25 8.66
C VAL A 19 -20.88 2.91 9.92
N LYS A 20 -20.81 1.61 10.23
CA LYS A 20 -19.99 1.09 11.33
C LYS A 20 -18.62 0.71 10.78
N GLN A 21 -17.55 1.19 11.42
CA GLN A 21 -16.20 0.69 11.16
C GLN A 21 -16.07 -0.72 11.73
N ARG A 22 -16.27 -1.73 10.89
CA ARG A 22 -16.10 -3.14 11.29
C ARG A 22 -14.60 -3.49 11.22
N VAL A 23 -14.09 -4.09 12.29
CA VAL A 23 -12.75 -4.68 12.32
C VAL A 23 -12.88 -6.17 12.05
N VAL A 24 -12.21 -6.66 11.01
CA VAL A 24 -12.09 -8.10 10.73
C VAL A 24 -11.05 -8.67 11.68
N ARG A 25 -11.43 -9.63 12.52
CA ARG A 25 -10.51 -10.33 13.41
C ARG A 25 -10.04 -11.60 12.74
N GLU A 26 -8.76 -11.68 12.41
CA GLU A 26 -8.14 -12.90 11.91
C GLU A 26 -7.91 -13.91 13.04
N LYS A 27 -8.02 -15.20 12.72
CA LYS A 27 -7.65 -16.28 13.65
C LYS A 27 -6.13 -16.44 13.68
N ALA A 28 -5.58 -16.84 14.82
CA ALA A 28 -4.16 -17.19 14.93
C ALA A 28 -3.84 -18.35 13.99
N ARG A 29 -2.80 -18.17 13.17
CA ARG A 29 -2.29 -19.18 12.23
C ARG A 29 -0.89 -19.62 12.67
N PRO A 30 -0.49 -20.87 12.37
CA PRO A 30 0.90 -21.29 12.58
C PRO A 30 1.83 -20.42 11.73
N VAL A 31 3.01 -20.12 12.27
CA VAL A 31 4.02 -19.31 11.57
C VAL A 31 4.67 -20.16 10.49
N ASN A 32 4.71 -19.66 9.25
CA ASN A 32 5.34 -20.36 8.14
C ASN A 32 6.85 -20.04 8.06
N ASP A 33 7.62 -20.86 7.35
CA ASP A 33 9.06 -20.63 7.13
C ASP A 33 9.36 -19.31 6.40
N ALA A 34 8.41 -18.82 5.60
CA ALA A 34 8.53 -17.53 4.93
C ALA A 34 8.41 -16.36 5.92
N ASP A 35 7.54 -16.48 6.93
CA ASP A 35 7.30 -15.45 7.93
C ASP A 35 8.50 -15.31 8.87
N THR A 36 9.15 -16.43 9.21
CA THR A 36 10.36 -16.44 10.06
C THR A 36 11.59 -15.91 9.35
N LYS A 37 11.73 -16.20 8.05
CA LYS A 37 12.84 -15.69 7.22
C LYS A 37 12.66 -14.22 6.83
N PHE A 38 11.46 -13.67 6.98
CA PHE A 38 11.18 -12.28 6.63
C PHE A 38 11.80 -11.29 7.63
N GLN A 39 12.76 -10.50 7.15
CA GLN A 39 13.43 -9.47 7.95
C GLN A 39 12.71 -8.12 7.84
N ALA A 40 11.65 -7.96 8.62
CA ALA A 40 10.79 -6.77 8.59
C ALA A 40 11.56 -5.44 8.78
N PHE A 41 12.53 -5.40 9.69
CA PHE A 41 13.32 -4.20 9.96
C PHE A 41 14.16 -3.75 8.77
N GLN A 42 14.80 -4.71 8.09
CA GLN A 42 15.59 -4.43 6.91
C GLN A 42 14.69 -3.98 5.76
N ALA A 43 13.56 -4.66 5.54
CA ALA A 43 12.59 -4.30 4.51
C ALA A 43 12.10 -2.83 4.66
N ILE A 44 11.75 -2.42 5.88
CA ILE A 44 11.32 -1.04 6.15
C ILE A 44 12.45 -0.04 5.86
N ARG A 45 13.69 -0.35 6.25
CA ARG A 45 14.84 0.53 6.00
C ARG A 45 15.16 0.65 4.51
N MET A 46 15.14 -0.46 3.79
CA MET A 46 15.36 -0.48 2.34
C MET A 46 14.27 0.33 1.63
N ALA A 47 13.00 0.11 1.95
CA ALA A 47 11.89 0.87 1.36
C ALA A 47 12.02 2.40 1.58
N ARG A 48 12.46 2.82 2.77
CA ARG A 48 12.72 4.25 3.05
C ARG A 48 13.89 4.79 2.24
N ALA A 49 14.98 4.02 2.12
CA ALA A 49 16.14 4.41 1.33
C ALA A 49 15.80 4.52 -0.15
N ASP A 50 15.02 3.57 -0.67
CA ASP A 50 14.54 3.56 -2.04
C ASP A 50 13.66 4.78 -2.29
N ALA A 51 12.64 5.02 -1.46
CA ALA A 51 11.80 6.21 -1.55
C ALA A 51 12.59 7.53 -1.58
N ARG A 52 13.68 7.62 -0.79
CA ARG A 52 14.56 8.80 -0.76
C ARG A 52 15.46 8.92 -1.99
N LEU A 53 15.93 7.81 -2.55
CA LEU A 53 16.99 7.79 -3.56
C LEU A 53 16.51 7.56 -4.99
N ILE A 54 15.20 7.35 -5.25
CA ILE A 54 14.64 7.13 -6.60
C ILE A 54 15.18 8.16 -7.61
N GLY A 55 15.01 9.46 -7.35
CA GLY A 55 15.43 10.49 -8.30
C GLY A 55 16.93 10.53 -8.56
N GLN A 56 17.75 10.28 -7.53
CA GLN A 56 19.21 10.21 -7.70
C GLN A 56 19.62 8.98 -8.51
N ARG A 57 18.98 7.84 -8.27
CA ARG A 57 19.23 6.58 -9.00
C ARG A 57 18.79 6.70 -10.46
N GLU A 58 17.62 7.28 -10.73
CA GLU A 58 17.16 7.56 -12.10
C GLU A 58 18.09 8.53 -12.83
N LYS A 59 18.50 9.62 -12.16
CA LYS A 59 19.47 10.57 -12.73
C LYS A 59 20.79 9.89 -13.06
N LYS A 60 21.33 9.09 -12.13
CA LYS A 60 22.58 8.36 -12.33
C LYS A 60 22.46 7.33 -13.46
N ALA A 61 21.34 6.62 -13.55
CA ALA A 61 21.08 5.66 -14.63
C ALA A 61 21.01 6.36 -16.00
N LYS A 62 20.34 7.52 -16.09
CA LYS A 62 20.29 8.32 -17.32
C LYS A 62 21.67 8.83 -17.74
N GLN A 63 22.46 9.36 -16.79
CA GLN A 63 23.83 9.83 -17.06
C GLN A 63 24.75 8.70 -17.51
N ALA A 64 24.71 7.54 -16.84
CA ALA A 64 25.50 6.37 -17.26
C ALA A 64 25.15 5.92 -18.68
N ALA A 65 23.86 5.90 -19.03
CA ALA A 65 23.40 5.56 -20.38
C ALA A 65 23.80 6.62 -21.43
N GLU A 66 23.93 7.90 -21.07
CA GLU A 66 24.43 8.95 -21.96
C GLU A 66 25.94 8.87 -22.16
N ASP A 67 26.69 8.50 -21.12
CA ASP A 67 28.16 8.35 -21.19
C ASP A 67 28.58 7.07 -21.92
N GLU A 68 27.82 5.97 -21.80
CA GLU A 68 28.02 4.77 -22.63
C GLU A 68 27.76 5.01 -24.12
N LYS A 69 26.87 5.95 -24.47
CA LYS A 69 26.58 6.34 -25.85
C LYS A 69 27.66 7.25 -26.46
N LYS A 70 28.49 7.90 -25.64
CA LYS A 70 29.63 8.66 -26.16
C LYS A 70 30.71 7.64 -26.55
N PRO A 71 31.22 7.66 -27.80
CA PRO A 71 32.27 6.74 -28.19
C PRO A 71 33.47 6.94 -27.26
N LYS A 72 33.94 5.84 -26.65
CA LYS A 72 35.21 5.85 -25.90
C LYS A 72 36.27 6.36 -26.87
N LYS A 73 36.81 7.56 -26.62
CA LYS A 73 38.02 8.01 -27.29
C LYS A 73 39.15 7.12 -26.79
N GLU A 74 39.50 6.12 -27.59
CA GLU A 74 40.70 5.31 -27.40
C GLU A 74 41.91 6.24 -27.32
N LYS A 75 42.72 6.03 -26.28
CA LYS A 75 44.11 6.47 -26.22
C LYS A 75 44.99 5.28 -26.58
#